data_AF-A0A936M8Q4-F1
#
_entry.id   AF-A0A936M8Q4-F1
#
_cell.length_a   1.000
_cell.length_b   1.000
_cell.length_c   1.000
_cell.angle_alpha   90.00
_cell.angle_beta   90.00
_cell.angle_gamma   90.00
#
_symmetry.space_group_name_H-M   'P 1'
#
loop_
_entity.id
_entity.type
_entity.pdbx_description
1 polymer ?
#
loop_
_entity_poly.entity_id
_entity_poly.type
_entity_poly.pdbx_seq_one_letter_code
_entity_poly.pdbx_strand_id
1 'polypeptide(L)'
;MNSSNLWEEYSIGKQTYSQLASKYKCSIKTIQRKLDGYRIIEVKKEVREVIVLMDTTYWGKSLGVMLFKDAITKENLLKYYVKTETNQLYVQGIEELKSKGYKILGIVCDGRKGLIQAFKDIPVQMCQFHQSAIIRRYLTKRPKLQAGMELMDVLNLMKQTDKESFVGALNLWYDKWEQFLKERTINETTHKSFYTHKKLRSAYRSIKTNLPWLFTWYDNFELKIPNTTNAIDGHFADLKNKLRNHNGLSLTRKKKFIDGFLKA
;
A
#
# COMPACT_ATOMS: atom_id res chain seq x y z
N MET A 1 2.59 10.34 37.80
CA MET A 1 2.28 10.01 36.39
C MET A 1 3.52 10.26 35.54
N ASN A 2 4.26 9.20 35.21
CA ASN A 2 5.39 9.24 34.29
C ASN A 2 4.88 9.49 32.86
N SER A 3 5.45 10.46 32.15
CA SER A 3 4.99 10.84 30.81
C SER A 3 5.18 9.74 29.76
N SER A 4 6.22 8.90 29.88
CA SER A 4 6.46 7.79 28.95
C SER A 4 5.42 6.69 29.10
N ASN A 5 5.11 6.30 30.34
CA ASN A 5 4.09 5.31 30.62
C ASN A 5 2.70 5.82 30.17
N LEU A 6 2.39 7.10 30.44
CA LEU A 6 1.15 7.71 29.94
C LEU A 6 1.04 7.65 28.41
N TRP A 7 2.13 7.94 27.70
CA TRP A 7 2.16 7.88 26.24
C TRP A 7 1.93 6.45 25.72
N GLU A 8 2.53 5.46 26.36
CA GLU A 8 2.38 4.05 26.01
C GLU A 8 0.94 3.55 26.22
N GLU A 9 0.34 3.86 27.38
CA GLU A 9 -1.04 3.51 27.68
C GLU A 9 -2.04 4.15 26.71
N TYR A 10 -1.75 5.39 26.31
CA TYR A 10 -2.53 6.13 25.32
C TYR A 10 -2.37 5.53 23.91
N SER A 11 -1.14 5.36 23.44
CA SER A 11 -0.86 5.03 22.03
C SER A 11 -0.92 3.53 21.71
N ILE A 12 -0.41 2.68 22.61
CA ILE A 12 -0.38 1.22 22.47
C ILE A 12 -1.57 0.59 23.20
N GLY A 13 -1.79 1.02 24.45
CA GLY A 13 -2.86 0.52 25.32
C GLY A 13 -4.28 0.94 24.92
N LYS A 14 -4.41 1.84 23.92
CA LYS A 14 -5.69 2.33 23.37
C LYS A 14 -6.57 3.06 24.40
N GLN A 15 -5.99 3.51 25.51
CA GLN A 15 -6.76 4.14 26.59
C GLN A 15 -7.18 5.55 26.19
N THR A 16 -8.47 5.85 26.34
CA THR A 16 -9.05 7.16 26.05
C THR A 16 -8.64 8.19 27.12
N TYR A 17 -8.80 9.48 26.80
CA TYR A 17 -8.53 10.54 27.78
C TYR A 17 -9.35 10.39 29.06
N SER A 18 -10.61 9.95 28.96
CA SER A 18 -11.47 9.74 30.12
C SER A 18 -10.96 8.58 30.99
N GLN A 19 -10.56 7.46 30.38
CA GLN A 19 -10.00 6.32 31.11
C GLN A 19 -8.69 6.70 31.82
N LEU A 20 -7.80 7.42 31.13
CA LEU A 20 -6.55 7.92 31.71
C LEU A 20 -6.81 8.94 32.84
N ALA A 21 -7.77 9.85 32.65
CA ALA A 21 -8.16 10.85 33.65
C ALA A 21 -8.67 10.16 34.93
N SER A 22 -9.54 9.16 34.81
CA SER A 22 -10.02 8.35 35.92
C SER A 22 -8.89 7.59 36.61
N LYS A 23 -8.01 6.93 35.85
CA LYS A 23 -6.89 6.14 36.39
C LYS A 23 -5.90 7.01 37.18
N TYR A 24 -5.51 8.15 36.63
CA TYR A 24 -4.54 9.06 37.24
C TYR A 24 -5.19 10.11 38.17
N LYS A 25 -6.50 10.01 38.43
CA LYS A 25 -7.27 10.91 39.29
C LYS A 25 -7.03 12.39 38.97
N CYS A 26 -7.08 12.75 37.69
CA CYS A 26 -6.87 14.12 37.23
C CYS A 26 -7.83 14.50 36.08
N SER A 27 -7.86 15.77 35.69
CA SER A 27 -8.75 16.22 34.63
C SER A 27 -8.28 15.76 33.23
N ILE A 28 -9.23 15.59 32.30
CA ILE A 28 -8.94 15.31 30.88
C ILE A 28 -7.96 16.34 30.29
N LYS A 29 -8.12 17.62 30.63
CA LYS A 29 -7.21 18.70 30.19
C LYS A 29 -5.77 18.46 30.67
N THR A 30 -5.59 17.90 31.87
CA THR A 30 -4.25 17.56 32.40
C THR A 30 -3.61 16.43 31.60
N ILE A 31 -4.36 15.37 31.29
CA ILE A 31 -3.89 14.27 30.43
C ILE A 31 -3.47 14.81 29.06
N GLN A 32 -4.32 15.60 28.42
CA GLN A 32 -4.03 16.20 27.12
C GLN A 32 -2.74 17.04 27.15
N ARG A 33 -2.59 17.94 28.14
CA ARG A 33 -1.37 18.77 28.28
C ARG A 33 -0.11 17.92 28.45
N LYS A 34 -0.18 16.81 29.20
CA LYS A 34 0.95 15.90 29.38
C LYS A 34 1.32 15.18 28.09
N LEU A 35 0.32 14.67 27.35
CA LEU A 35 0.52 14.02 26.05
C LEU A 35 1.04 15.02 25.01
N ASP A 36 0.53 16.25 25.00
CA ASP A 36 0.98 17.34 24.12
C ASP A 36 2.43 17.75 24.44
N GLY A 37 2.87 17.65 25.69
CA GLY A 37 4.25 17.91 26.11
C GLY A 37 5.24 16.74 25.91
N TYR A 38 4.76 15.52 25.67
CA TYR A 38 5.63 14.34 25.49
C TYR A 38 6.48 14.46 24.22
N ARG A 39 7.80 14.32 24.32
CA ARG A 39 8.71 14.33 23.16
C ARG A 39 8.86 12.91 22.63
N ILE A 40 8.54 12.71 21.36
CA ILE A 40 8.76 11.44 20.67
C ILE A 40 10.26 11.33 20.40
N ILE A 41 10.86 10.25 20.91
CA ILE A 41 12.28 9.98 20.69
C ILE A 41 12.41 9.27 19.34
N GLU A 42 13.00 9.93 18.36
CA GLU A 42 13.41 9.32 17.10
C GLU A 42 14.76 8.64 17.30
N VAL A 43 14.81 7.34 17.01
CA VAL A 43 16.05 6.57 17.07
C VAL A 43 16.76 6.74 15.73
N LYS A 44 18.03 7.16 15.77
CA LYS A 44 18.86 7.23 14.57
C LYS A 44 19.06 5.82 14.02
N LYS A 45 18.73 5.63 12.75
CA LYS A 45 18.80 4.32 12.09
C LYS A 45 20.17 4.14 11.44
N GLU A 46 20.67 2.93 11.53
CA GLU A 46 21.91 2.54 10.87
C GLU A 46 21.69 2.37 9.37
N VAL A 47 22.63 2.89 8.61
CA VAL A 47 22.65 2.81 7.15
C VAL A 47 22.99 1.38 6.74
N ARG A 48 22.24 0.84 5.77
CA ARG A 48 22.37 -0.55 5.31
C ARG A 48 21.74 -0.75 3.94
N GLU A 49 21.83 -1.97 3.44
CA GLU A 49 21.08 -2.42 2.28
C GLU A 49 19.61 -2.65 2.65
N VAL A 50 18.69 -2.16 1.81
CA VAL A 50 17.25 -2.20 2.09
C VAL A 50 16.45 -2.58 0.85
N ILE A 51 15.30 -3.21 1.09
CA ILE A 51 14.24 -3.35 0.09
C ILE A 51 13.11 -2.44 0.55
N VAL A 52 12.78 -1.43 -0.25
CA VAL A 52 11.86 -0.39 0.16
C VAL A 52 10.44 -0.76 -0.24
N LEU A 53 9.62 -1.09 0.76
CA LEU A 53 8.18 -1.06 0.61
C LEU A 53 7.73 0.41 0.66
N MET A 54 6.85 0.81 -0.27
CA MET A 54 6.29 2.17 -0.26
C MET A 54 4.79 2.13 -0.54
N ASP A 55 4.02 2.86 0.26
CA ASP A 55 2.57 3.01 0.08
C ASP A 55 2.04 4.24 0.82
N THR A 56 0.84 4.70 0.49
CA THR A 56 0.19 5.86 1.08
C THR A 56 -1.18 5.52 1.64
N THR A 57 -1.47 5.97 2.86
CA THR A 57 -2.78 5.80 3.49
C THR A 57 -3.41 7.13 3.90
N TYR A 58 -4.74 7.19 3.84
CA TYR A 58 -5.51 8.42 4.05
C TYR A 58 -6.45 8.36 5.25
N TRP A 59 -6.64 9.53 5.89
CA TRP A 59 -7.68 9.85 6.86
C TRP A 59 -8.49 11.06 6.38
N GLY A 60 -9.62 10.80 5.74
CA GLY A 60 -10.41 11.85 5.08
C GLY A 60 -9.69 12.39 3.84
N LYS A 61 -10.05 13.60 3.41
CA LYS A 61 -9.60 14.18 2.13
C LYS A 61 -8.26 14.95 2.21
N SER A 62 -7.80 15.31 3.41
CA SER A 62 -6.71 16.29 3.57
C SER A 62 -5.47 15.77 4.32
N LEU A 63 -5.53 14.56 4.88
CA LEU A 63 -4.41 13.96 5.61
C LEU A 63 -4.09 12.57 5.05
N GLY A 64 -3.04 12.50 4.24
CA GLY A 64 -2.38 11.27 3.84
C GLY A 64 -1.03 11.12 4.53
N VAL A 65 -0.59 9.87 4.69
CA VAL A 65 0.75 9.51 5.14
C VAL A 65 1.33 8.55 4.12
N MET A 66 2.40 8.98 3.45
CA MET A 66 3.24 8.13 2.63
C MET A 66 4.32 7.53 3.53
N LEU A 67 4.51 6.22 3.47
CA LEU A 67 5.47 5.50 4.31
C LEU A 67 6.44 4.71 3.43
N PHE A 68 7.72 4.80 3.77
CA PHE A 68 8.78 3.96 3.22
C PHE A 68 9.27 3.05 4.35
N LYS A 69 9.18 1.74 4.13
CA LYS A 69 9.48 0.72 5.14
C LYS A 69 10.48 -0.27 4.58
N ASP A 70 11.44 -0.65 5.39
CA ASP A 70 12.38 -1.71 5.06
C ASP A 70 11.67 -3.07 5.11
N ALA A 71 11.68 -3.80 4.00
CA ALA A 71 11.11 -5.15 3.94
C ALA A 71 11.97 -6.17 4.70
N ILE A 72 13.26 -5.91 4.93
CA ILE A 72 14.18 -6.83 5.59
C ILE A 72 14.01 -6.71 7.11
N THR A 73 14.34 -5.56 7.69
CA THR A 73 14.27 -5.37 9.16
C THR A 73 12.88 -5.02 9.68
N LYS A 74 11.94 -4.72 8.79
CA LYS A 74 10.61 -4.19 9.13
C LYS A 74 10.67 -2.83 9.81
N GLU A 75 11.78 -2.11 9.78
CA GLU A 75 11.84 -0.75 10.29
C GLU A 75 11.18 0.23 9.31
N ASN A 76 10.49 1.23 9.84
CA ASN A 76 10.06 2.35 9.03
C ASN A 76 11.26 3.25 8.76
N LEU A 77 11.52 3.66 7.52
CA LEU A 77 12.72 4.42 7.15
C LEU A 77 12.45 5.91 7.00
N LEU A 78 11.29 6.24 6.42
CA LEU A 78 10.90 7.60 6.08
C LEU A 78 9.39 7.70 5.98
N LYS A 79 8.84 8.89 6.25
CA LYS A 79 7.42 9.18 6.04
C LYS A 79 7.24 10.61 5.56
N TYR A 80 6.17 10.84 4.80
CA TYR A 80 5.71 12.18 4.44
C TYR A 80 4.23 12.35 4.76
N TYR A 81 3.87 13.54 5.24
CA TYR A 81 2.48 13.97 5.29
C TYR A 81 2.10 14.59 3.96
N VAL A 82 1.10 14.02 3.29
CA VAL A 82 0.72 14.41 1.94
C VAL A 82 -0.76 14.77 1.88
N LYS A 83 -1.13 15.79 1.09
CA LYS A 83 -2.55 16.04 0.77
C LYS A 83 -2.99 15.18 -0.40
N THR A 84 -2.14 15.06 -1.41
CA THR A 84 -2.36 14.31 -2.64
C THR A 84 -1.15 13.44 -2.92
N GLU A 85 -1.41 12.23 -3.39
CA GLU A 85 -0.38 11.26 -3.68
C GLU A 85 0.16 11.49 -5.10
N THR A 86 1.46 11.73 -5.24
CA THR A 86 2.09 11.96 -6.54
C THR A 86 3.31 11.06 -6.72
N ASN A 87 3.60 10.67 -7.95
CA ASN A 87 4.79 9.84 -8.24
C ASN A 87 6.08 10.57 -7.85
N GLN A 88 6.11 11.91 -7.98
CA GLN A 88 7.27 12.72 -7.61
C GLN A 88 7.65 12.56 -6.13
N LEU A 89 6.67 12.45 -5.23
CA LEU A 89 6.94 12.28 -3.79
C LEU A 89 7.59 10.93 -3.49
N TYR A 90 7.25 9.88 -4.24
CA TYR A 90 7.92 8.58 -4.12
C TYR A 90 9.37 8.64 -4.61
N VAL A 91 9.60 9.31 -5.74
CA VAL A 91 10.96 9.52 -6.28
C VAL A 91 11.82 10.30 -5.29
N GLN A 92 11.29 11.41 -4.76
CA GLN A 92 11.95 12.21 -3.73
C GLN A 92 12.27 11.39 -2.47
N GLY A 93 11.35 10.55 -2.01
CA GLY A 93 11.61 9.69 -0.84
C GLY A 93 12.72 8.67 -1.08
N ILE A 94 12.78 8.10 -2.28
CA ILE A 94 13.86 7.18 -2.68
C ILE A 94 15.20 7.92 -2.80
N GLU A 95 15.21 9.13 -3.37
CA GLU A 95 16.41 9.98 -3.44
C GLU A 95 16.90 10.38 -2.04
N GLU A 96 16.00 10.74 -1.13
CA GLU A 96 16.33 11.07 0.26
C GLU A 96 16.91 9.86 1.02
N LEU A 97 16.39 8.66 0.79
CA LEU A 97 16.98 7.44 1.37
C LEU A 97 18.38 7.19 0.81
N LYS A 98 18.60 7.36 -0.50
CA LYS A 98 19.94 7.28 -1.09
C LYS A 98 20.89 8.33 -0.54
N SER A 99 20.45 9.58 -0.37
CA SER A 99 21.28 10.67 0.17
C SER A 99 21.64 10.46 1.64
N LYS A 100 20.82 9.73 2.40
CA LYS A 100 21.13 9.27 3.77
C LYS A 100 22.09 8.08 3.80
N GLY A 101 22.48 7.55 2.63
CA GLY A 101 23.46 6.48 2.47
C GLY A 101 22.87 5.07 2.28
N TYR A 102 21.55 4.91 2.29
CA TYR A 102 20.93 3.58 2.12
C TYR A 102 21.17 3.05 0.71
N LYS A 103 21.57 1.78 0.60
CA LYS A 103 21.67 1.07 -0.68
C LYS A 103 20.34 0.35 -0.95
N ILE A 104 19.61 0.82 -1.95
CA ILE A 104 18.29 0.29 -2.28
C ILE A 104 18.43 -0.85 -3.26
N LEU A 105 18.22 -2.08 -2.80
CA LEU A 105 18.32 -3.29 -3.60
C LEU A 105 17.08 -3.56 -4.44
N GLY A 106 15.92 -3.10 -3.97
CA GLY A 106 14.64 -3.30 -4.65
C GLY A 106 13.55 -2.41 -4.07
N ILE A 107 12.48 -2.23 -4.83
CA ILE A 107 11.30 -1.45 -4.45
C ILE A 107 10.06 -2.31 -4.60
N VAL A 108 9.13 -2.20 -3.65
CA VAL A 108 7.78 -2.79 -3.77
C VAL A 108 6.74 -1.70 -3.57
N CYS A 109 5.89 -1.49 -4.57
CA CYS A 109 4.91 -0.41 -4.57
C CYS A 109 3.56 -0.85 -5.19
N ASP A 110 2.56 0.03 -5.09
CA ASP A 110 1.36 -0.08 -5.92
C ASP A 110 1.71 0.16 -7.40
N GLY A 111 0.93 -0.43 -8.32
CA GLY A 111 1.09 -0.30 -9.76
C GLY A 111 0.60 1.03 -10.32
N ARG A 112 0.95 2.15 -9.68
CA ARG A 112 0.56 3.48 -10.16
C ARG A 112 1.23 3.75 -11.51
N LYS A 113 0.44 4.23 -12.47
CA LYS A 113 0.91 4.54 -13.81
C LYS A 113 2.06 5.56 -13.74
N GLY A 114 3.19 5.23 -14.36
CA GLY A 114 4.38 6.10 -14.40
C GLY A 114 5.28 6.00 -13.18
N LEU A 115 4.85 5.38 -12.07
CA LEU A 115 5.68 5.27 -10.86
C LEU A 115 6.80 4.25 -11.08
N ILE A 116 6.44 3.07 -11.55
CA ILE A 116 7.40 1.98 -11.76
C ILE A 116 8.49 2.39 -12.77
N GLN A 117 8.10 3.10 -13.83
CA GLN A 117 9.01 3.56 -14.88
C GLN A 117 10.01 4.62 -14.40
N ALA A 118 9.77 5.24 -13.25
CA ALA A 118 10.68 6.24 -12.68
C ALA A 118 11.95 5.62 -12.07
N PHE A 119 11.97 4.31 -11.80
CA PHE A 119 13.05 3.61 -11.12
C PHE A 119 13.74 2.59 -12.05
N LYS A 120 14.35 3.07 -13.14
CA LYS A 120 14.90 2.18 -14.20
C LYS A 120 16.03 1.25 -13.72
N ASP A 121 16.84 1.72 -12.77
CA ASP A 121 18.06 1.01 -12.33
C ASP A 121 17.85 0.17 -11.06
N ILE A 122 16.60 0.08 -10.58
CA ILE A 122 16.26 -0.64 -9.36
C ILE A 122 15.19 -1.68 -9.70
N PRO A 123 15.36 -2.95 -9.32
CA PRO A 123 14.29 -3.94 -9.42
C PRO A 123 13.02 -3.46 -8.71
N VAL A 124 11.95 -3.22 -9.48
CA VAL A 124 10.64 -2.80 -8.94
C VAL A 124 9.63 -3.92 -9.07
N GLN A 125 9.09 -4.33 -7.93
CA GLN A 125 7.99 -5.26 -7.80
C GLN A 125 6.68 -4.49 -7.63
N MET A 126 5.73 -4.72 -8.54
CA MET A 126 4.35 -4.31 -8.33
C MET A 126 3.68 -5.27 -7.34
N CYS A 127 3.00 -4.73 -6.33
CA CYS A 127 2.29 -5.52 -5.34
C CYS A 127 1.18 -6.39 -5.98
N GLN A 128 1.32 -7.71 -5.86
CA GLN A 128 0.35 -8.69 -6.39
C GLN A 128 -1.03 -8.59 -5.71
N PHE A 129 -1.09 -8.12 -4.46
CA PHE A 129 -2.36 -7.84 -3.78
C PHE A 129 -3.10 -6.66 -4.42
N HIS A 130 -2.38 -5.58 -4.73
CA HIS A 130 -2.95 -4.43 -5.43
C HIS A 130 -3.38 -4.78 -6.86
N GLN A 131 -2.61 -5.59 -7.58
CA GLN A 131 -3.04 -6.17 -8.86
C GLN A 131 -4.37 -6.94 -8.70
N SER A 132 -4.44 -7.83 -7.72
CA SER A 132 -5.67 -8.57 -7.42
C SER A 132 -6.85 -7.65 -7.09
N ALA A 133 -6.60 -6.56 -6.36
CA ALA A 133 -7.61 -5.56 -6.06
C ALA A 133 -8.09 -4.81 -7.32
N ILE A 134 -7.20 -4.47 -8.26
CA ILE A 134 -7.55 -3.88 -9.56
C ILE A 134 -8.52 -4.80 -10.31
N ILE A 135 -8.21 -6.10 -10.40
CA ILE A 135 -9.05 -7.06 -11.12
C ILE A 135 -10.43 -7.24 -10.46
N ARG A 136 -10.47 -7.31 -9.12
CA ARG A 136 -11.73 -7.34 -8.38
C ARG A 136 -12.59 -6.09 -8.58
N ARG A 137 -12.01 -4.91 -8.85
CA ARG A 137 -12.79 -3.71 -9.19
C ARG A 137 -13.44 -3.82 -10.58
N TYR A 138 -12.79 -4.50 -11.52
CA TYR A 138 -13.36 -4.75 -12.85
C TYR A 138 -14.40 -5.87 -12.85
N LEU A 139 -14.11 -7.01 -12.22
CA LEU A 139 -14.89 -8.25 -12.35
C LEU A 139 -15.77 -8.59 -11.14
N THR A 140 -15.58 -7.91 -10.00
CA THR A 140 -16.06 -8.32 -8.67
C THR A 140 -15.39 -9.60 -8.16
N LYS A 141 -15.72 -10.04 -6.93
CA LYS A 141 -15.21 -11.30 -6.37
C LYS A 141 -15.89 -12.56 -6.94
N ARG A 142 -17.09 -12.42 -7.50
CA ARG A 142 -17.91 -13.51 -8.05
C ARG A 142 -18.48 -13.09 -9.41
N PRO A 143 -17.63 -12.99 -10.44
CA PRO A 143 -18.09 -12.68 -11.80
C PRO A 143 -19.10 -13.74 -12.27
N LYS A 144 -20.11 -13.32 -13.03
CA LYS A 144 -21.14 -14.22 -13.58
C LYS A 144 -20.79 -14.76 -14.97
N LEU A 145 -20.01 -14.00 -15.74
CA LEU A 145 -19.57 -14.42 -17.07
C LEU A 145 -18.51 -15.51 -16.95
N GLN A 146 -18.63 -16.58 -17.73
CA GLN A 146 -17.68 -17.69 -17.75
C GLN A 146 -16.24 -17.21 -17.97
N ALA A 147 -16.03 -16.35 -18.96
CA ALA A 147 -14.72 -15.74 -19.22
C ALA A 147 -14.17 -14.98 -18.00
N GLY A 148 -15.04 -14.32 -17.23
CA GLY A 148 -14.65 -13.61 -16.01
C GLY A 148 -14.31 -14.55 -14.85
N MET A 149 -15.03 -15.66 -14.71
CA MET A 149 -14.74 -16.70 -13.72
C MET A 149 -13.38 -17.33 -13.99
N GLU A 150 -13.13 -17.77 -15.23
CA GLU A 150 -11.86 -18.36 -15.63
C GLU A 150 -10.68 -17.37 -15.48
N LEU A 151 -10.88 -16.08 -15.76
CA LEU A 151 -9.83 -15.08 -15.54
C LEU A 151 -9.53 -14.89 -14.05
N MET A 152 -10.54 -15.03 -13.19
CA MET A 152 -10.36 -14.99 -11.74
C MET A 152 -9.58 -16.21 -11.24
N ASP A 153 -9.79 -17.38 -11.85
CA ASP A 153 -9.03 -18.59 -11.56
C ASP A 153 -7.55 -18.41 -11.94
N VAL A 154 -7.28 -17.88 -13.15
CA VAL A 154 -5.91 -17.50 -13.56
C VAL A 154 -5.30 -16.52 -12.56
N LEU A 155 -6.02 -15.46 -12.18
CA LEU A 155 -5.52 -14.50 -11.18
C LEU A 155 -5.17 -15.17 -9.84
N ASN A 156 -5.97 -16.14 -9.39
CA ASN A 156 -5.73 -16.85 -8.14
C ASN A 156 -4.47 -17.73 -8.19
N LEU A 157 -4.02 -18.14 -9.38
CA LEU A 157 -2.74 -18.85 -9.56
C LEU A 157 -1.52 -17.96 -9.33
N MET A 158 -1.63 -16.64 -9.52
CA MET A 158 -0.51 -15.68 -9.40
C MET A 158 0.29 -15.79 -8.08
N LYS A 159 -0.38 -16.21 -7.00
CA LYS A 159 0.21 -16.38 -5.66
C LYS A 159 0.59 -17.82 -5.32
N GLN A 160 0.30 -18.78 -6.20
CA GLN A 160 0.39 -20.22 -5.96
C GLN A 160 1.37 -20.93 -6.90
N THR A 161 1.83 -20.26 -7.96
CA THR A 161 2.62 -20.86 -9.04
C THR A 161 3.79 -19.96 -9.42
N ASP A 162 4.72 -20.51 -10.20
CA ASP A 162 5.83 -19.80 -10.85
C ASP A 162 5.37 -18.86 -11.97
N LYS A 163 6.31 -18.03 -12.45
CA LYS A 163 6.06 -17.02 -13.48
C LYS A 163 5.58 -17.66 -14.78
N GLU A 164 6.25 -18.71 -15.23
CA GLU A 164 6.03 -19.38 -16.52
C GLU A 164 4.63 -19.99 -16.57
N SER A 165 4.25 -20.75 -15.54
CA SER A 165 2.93 -21.34 -15.40
C SER A 165 1.81 -20.30 -15.38
N PHE A 166 1.99 -19.19 -14.65
CA PHE A 166 1.01 -18.11 -14.63
C PHE A 166 0.88 -17.43 -16.01
N VAL A 167 1.99 -17.14 -16.66
CA VAL A 167 2.01 -16.53 -18.01
C VAL A 167 1.36 -17.44 -19.03
N GLY A 168 1.66 -18.75 -18.98
CA GLY A 168 1.03 -19.76 -19.81
C GLY A 168 -0.49 -19.80 -19.63
N ALA A 169 -0.96 -19.88 -18.38
CA ALA A 169 -2.39 -19.87 -18.08
C ALA A 169 -3.09 -18.59 -18.55
N LEU A 170 -2.45 -17.43 -18.41
CA LEU A 170 -2.99 -16.15 -18.89
C LEU A 170 -3.07 -16.09 -20.42
N ASN A 171 -2.09 -16.63 -21.13
CA ASN A 171 -2.10 -16.68 -22.59
C ASN A 171 -3.17 -17.65 -23.09
N LEU A 172 -3.27 -18.87 -22.52
CA LEU A 172 -4.33 -19.83 -22.85
C LEU A 172 -5.73 -19.24 -22.65
N TRP A 173 -5.93 -18.51 -21.55
CA TRP A 173 -7.18 -17.80 -21.32
C TRP A 173 -7.44 -16.75 -22.41
N TYR A 174 -6.43 -15.97 -22.81
CA TYR A 174 -6.57 -14.98 -23.85
C TYR A 174 -6.95 -15.61 -25.19
N ASP A 175 -6.25 -16.66 -25.60
CA ASP A 175 -6.47 -17.35 -26.87
C ASP A 175 -7.90 -17.90 -26.96
N LYS A 176 -8.40 -18.48 -25.85
CA LYS A 176 -9.78 -18.96 -25.74
C LYS A 176 -10.82 -17.85 -25.88
N TRP A 177 -10.59 -16.69 -25.25
CA TRP A 177 -11.59 -15.62 -25.14
C TRP A 177 -11.34 -14.43 -26.08
N GLU A 178 -10.34 -14.51 -26.97
CA GLU A 178 -9.90 -13.37 -27.77
C GLU A 178 -11.03 -12.78 -28.62
N GLN A 179 -11.75 -13.63 -29.34
CA GLN A 179 -12.87 -13.23 -30.21
C GLN A 179 -14.00 -12.60 -29.38
N PHE A 180 -14.34 -13.22 -28.24
CA PHE A 180 -15.30 -12.69 -27.29
C PHE A 180 -14.90 -11.29 -26.80
N LEU A 181 -13.62 -11.06 -26.46
CA LEU A 181 -13.11 -9.75 -26.05
C LEU A 181 -13.14 -8.69 -27.15
N LYS A 182 -13.11 -9.10 -28.43
CA LYS A 182 -13.15 -8.22 -29.60
C LYS A 182 -14.58 -7.84 -30.00
N GLU A 183 -15.60 -8.52 -29.48
CA GLU A 183 -17.02 -8.20 -29.74
C GLU A 183 -17.32 -6.72 -29.48
N ARG A 184 -18.11 -6.13 -30.38
CA ARG A 184 -18.53 -4.73 -30.31
C ARG A 184 -20.03 -4.62 -30.36
N THR A 185 -20.57 -3.70 -29.57
CA THR A 185 -21.96 -3.26 -29.61
C THR A 185 -22.00 -1.84 -30.18
N ILE A 186 -23.00 -1.56 -31.02
CA ILE A 186 -23.28 -0.20 -31.50
C ILE A 186 -24.33 0.41 -30.59
N ASN A 187 -24.08 1.61 -30.10
CA ASN A 187 -25.09 2.35 -29.34
C ASN A 187 -26.14 2.90 -30.31
N GLU A 188 -27.41 2.54 -30.15
CA GLU A 188 -28.49 2.90 -31.08
C GLU A 188 -28.73 4.42 -31.18
N THR A 189 -28.53 5.15 -30.09
CA THR A 189 -28.77 6.61 -30.05
C THR A 189 -27.61 7.42 -30.62
N THR A 190 -26.37 7.02 -30.32
CA THR A 190 -25.16 7.79 -30.69
C THR A 190 -24.45 7.23 -31.92
N HIS A 191 -24.88 6.06 -32.41
CA HIS A 191 -24.24 5.26 -33.46
C HIS A 191 -22.75 4.94 -33.22
N LYS A 192 -22.25 5.17 -32.00
CA LYS A 192 -20.85 4.89 -31.64
C LYS A 192 -20.68 3.42 -31.28
N SER A 193 -19.66 2.79 -31.86
CA SER A 193 -19.28 1.41 -31.58
C SER A 193 -18.37 1.31 -30.35
N PHE A 194 -18.64 0.37 -29.45
CA PHE A 194 -17.84 0.12 -28.25
C PHE A 194 -17.68 -1.37 -27.97
N TYR A 195 -16.61 -1.77 -27.27
CA TYR A 195 -16.41 -3.18 -26.89
C TYR A 195 -17.52 -3.65 -25.95
N THR A 196 -18.17 -4.78 -26.23
CA THR A 196 -19.25 -5.35 -25.41
C THR A 196 -18.75 -5.60 -23.98
N HIS A 197 -17.57 -6.24 -23.85
CA HIS A 197 -17.02 -6.68 -22.57
C HIS A 197 -15.93 -5.75 -22.00
N LYS A 198 -16.20 -4.44 -21.94
CA LYS A 198 -15.19 -3.39 -21.55
C LYS A 198 -14.44 -3.71 -20.26
N LYS A 199 -15.15 -4.16 -19.22
CA LYS A 199 -14.58 -4.43 -17.89
C LYS A 199 -13.66 -5.64 -17.93
N LEU A 200 -14.09 -6.72 -18.57
CA LEU A 200 -13.28 -7.94 -18.73
C LEU A 200 -12.01 -7.67 -19.54
N ARG A 201 -12.15 -6.92 -20.64
CA ARG A 201 -11.02 -6.49 -21.45
C ARG A 201 -10.05 -5.61 -20.67
N SER A 202 -10.56 -4.70 -19.83
CA SER A 202 -9.72 -3.86 -18.97
C SER A 202 -9.01 -4.68 -17.88
N ALA A 203 -9.68 -5.69 -17.32
CA ALA A 203 -9.09 -6.62 -16.36
C ALA A 203 -7.90 -7.36 -16.97
N TYR A 204 -8.10 -8.05 -18.10
CA TYR A 204 -7.02 -8.74 -18.80
C TYR A 204 -5.85 -7.80 -19.15
N ARG A 205 -6.17 -6.63 -19.74
CA ARG A 205 -5.15 -5.64 -20.11
C ARG A 205 -4.33 -5.15 -18.93
N SER A 206 -4.96 -4.97 -17.77
CA SER A 206 -4.26 -4.59 -16.54
C SER A 206 -3.22 -5.64 -16.17
N ILE A 207 -3.60 -6.93 -16.14
CA ILE A 207 -2.65 -8.02 -15.83
C ILE A 207 -1.52 -8.04 -16.87
N LYS A 208 -1.86 -8.03 -18.16
CA LYS A 208 -0.87 -8.13 -19.24
C LYS A 208 0.11 -6.95 -19.25
N THR A 209 -0.38 -5.73 -18.99
CA THR A 209 0.45 -4.52 -18.95
C THR A 209 1.41 -4.55 -17.77
N ASN A 210 0.94 -5.03 -16.62
CA ASN A 210 1.73 -5.02 -15.39
C ASN A 210 2.62 -6.25 -15.23
N LEU A 211 2.44 -7.27 -16.08
CA LEU A 211 3.09 -8.57 -16.01
C LEU A 211 4.62 -8.51 -15.78
N PRO A 212 5.39 -7.62 -16.45
CA PRO A 212 6.84 -7.53 -16.22
C PRO A 212 7.22 -7.19 -14.78
N TRP A 213 6.33 -6.53 -14.03
CA TRP A 213 6.58 -6.09 -12.65
C TRP A 213 5.89 -6.96 -11.59
N LEU A 214 5.05 -7.93 -12.00
CA LEU A 214 4.37 -8.82 -11.06
C LEU A 214 5.27 -9.96 -10.56
N PHE A 215 6.37 -10.24 -11.27
CA PHE A 215 7.30 -11.34 -11.00
C PHE A 215 8.75 -10.88 -10.89
N THR A 216 9.02 -9.58 -10.67
CA THR A 216 10.37 -9.08 -10.39
C THR A 216 11.02 -9.82 -9.22
N TRP A 217 10.23 -10.17 -8.19
CA TRP A 217 10.68 -11.00 -7.07
C TRP A 217 11.14 -12.40 -7.48
N TYR A 218 10.53 -12.98 -8.52
CA TYR A 218 10.85 -14.31 -9.03
C TYR A 218 12.11 -14.25 -9.88
N ASP A 219 12.24 -13.22 -10.71
CA ASP A 219 13.41 -12.99 -11.56
C ASP A 219 14.68 -12.59 -10.78
N ASN A 220 14.53 -12.15 -9.52
CA ASN A 220 15.62 -11.72 -8.63
C ASN A 220 15.50 -12.42 -7.26
N PHE A 221 15.38 -13.75 -7.28
CA PHE A 221 15.06 -14.56 -6.10
C PHE A 221 16.08 -14.40 -4.96
N GLU A 222 17.35 -14.20 -5.29
CA GLU A 222 18.46 -13.95 -4.37
C GLU A 222 18.28 -12.70 -3.52
N LEU A 223 17.60 -11.67 -4.05
CA LEU A 223 17.32 -10.43 -3.33
C LEU A 223 16.18 -10.59 -2.32
N LYS A 224 15.40 -11.67 -2.37
CA LYS A 224 14.27 -11.94 -1.47
C LYS A 224 13.25 -10.78 -1.41
N ILE A 225 13.01 -10.14 -2.54
CA ILE A 225 12.00 -9.07 -2.67
C ILE A 225 10.62 -9.68 -2.37
N PRO A 226 9.82 -9.10 -1.46
CA PRO A 226 8.48 -9.59 -1.24
C PRO A 226 7.56 -9.24 -2.42
N ASN A 227 6.69 -10.16 -2.80
CA ASN A 227 5.71 -9.98 -3.88
C ASN A 227 4.53 -9.04 -3.51
N THR A 228 4.44 -8.59 -2.25
CA THR A 228 3.36 -7.76 -1.72
C THR A 228 3.84 -6.70 -0.73
N THR A 229 3.05 -5.65 -0.57
CA THR A 229 3.20 -4.57 0.43
C THR A 229 2.53 -4.89 1.77
N ASN A 230 2.16 -6.15 2.03
CA ASN A 230 1.35 -6.56 3.19
C ASN A 230 1.89 -6.06 4.54
N ALA A 231 3.22 -5.94 4.68
CA ALA A 231 3.85 -5.42 5.89
C ALA A 231 3.56 -3.93 6.14
N ILE A 232 3.36 -3.12 5.09
CA ILE A 232 2.88 -1.74 5.21
C ILE A 232 1.36 -1.72 5.40
N ASP A 233 0.62 -2.48 4.59
CA ASP A 233 -0.85 -2.52 4.65
C ASP A 233 -1.35 -2.89 6.06
N GLY A 234 -0.77 -3.93 6.67
CA GLY A 234 -1.06 -4.33 8.05
C GLY A 234 -0.67 -3.25 9.07
N HIS A 235 0.45 -2.56 8.85
CA HIS A 235 0.90 -1.49 9.73
C HIS A 235 -0.04 -0.29 9.70
N PHE A 236 -0.54 0.09 8.51
CA PHE A 236 -1.57 1.11 8.35
C PHE A 236 -2.90 0.70 8.96
N ALA A 237 -3.29 -0.57 8.85
CA ALA A 237 -4.50 -1.07 9.49
C ALA A 237 -4.42 -0.97 11.02
N ASP A 238 -3.29 -1.34 11.65
CA ASP A 238 -3.09 -1.18 13.09
C ASP A 238 -3.12 0.30 13.52
N LEU A 239 -2.40 1.17 12.80
CA LEU A 239 -2.43 2.61 13.06
C LEU A 239 -3.86 3.18 12.98
N LYS A 240 -4.62 2.82 11.94
CA LYS A 240 -6.02 3.24 11.78
C LYS A 240 -6.90 2.74 12.91
N ASN A 241 -6.74 1.48 13.33
CA ASN A 241 -7.49 0.89 14.43
C ASN A 241 -7.19 1.59 15.77
N LYS A 242 -5.92 1.92 16.03
CA LYS A 242 -5.51 2.66 17.24
C LYS A 242 -6.06 4.08 17.24
N LEU A 243 -5.92 4.81 16.12
CA LEU A 243 -6.48 6.16 15.96
C LEU A 243 -8.01 6.21 16.10
N ARG A 244 -8.73 5.15 15.69
CA ARG A 244 -10.19 5.08 15.82
C ARG A 244 -10.67 5.12 17.28
N ASN A 245 -9.85 4.70 18.24
CA ASN A 245 -10.17 4.84 19.67
C ASN A 245 -10.03 6.28 20.17
N HIS A 246 -9.41 7.15 19.37
CA HIS A 246 -9.18 8.55 19.65
C HIS A 246 -9.86 9.41 18.57
N ASN A 247 -11.15 9.20 18.36
CA ASN A 247 -11.93 10.02 17.43
C ASN A 247 -11.99 11.49 17.91
N GLY A 248 -12.05 12.42 16.97
CA GLY A 248 -12.15 13.86 17.26
C GLY A 248 -10.83 14.57 17.57
N LEU A 249 -9.67 13.92 17.39
CA LEU A 249 -8.37 14.60 17.52
C LEU A 249 -8.23 15.74 16.50
N SER A 250 -7.67 16.86 16.98
CA SER A 250 -7.16 17.92 16.11
C SER A 250 -6.08 17.37 15.18
N LEU A 251 -5.86 18.04 14.04
CA LEU A 251 -4.87 17.62 13.06
C LEU A 251 -3.48 17.46 13.68
N THR A 252 -3.07 18.41 14.53
CA THR A 252 -1.78 18.40 15.22
C THR A 252 -1.62 17.18 16.13
N ARG A 253 -2.62 16.87 16.96
CA ARG A 253 -2.58 15.71 17.85
C ARG A 253 -2.61 14.39 17.08
N LYS A 254 -3.36 14.35 15.97
CA LYS A 254 -3.39 13.19 15.08
C LYS A 254 -2.03 12.93 14.44
N LYS A 255 -1.35 13.97 13.92
CA LYS A 255 0.02 13.85 13.42
C LYS A 255 0.97 13.36 14.51
N LYS A 256 0.90 13.95 15.71
CA LYS A 256 1.72 13.51 16.84
C LYS A 256 1.53 12.02 17.17
N PHE A 257 0.29 11.53 17.17
CA PHE A 257 0.00 10.12 17.36
C PHE A 257 0.67 9.26 16.27
N ILE A 258 0.49 9.64 15.01
CA ILE A 258 1.11 8.96 13.86
C ILE A 258 2.63 8.97 13.98
N ASP A 259 3.22 10.08 14.42
CA ASP A 259 4.66 10.23 14.57
C ASP A 259 5.23 9.28 15.62
N GLY A 260 4.58 9.22 16.78
CA GLY A 260 5.01 8.31 17.86
C GLY A 260 4.73 6.84 17.57
N PHE A 261 3.74 6.56 16.71
CA PHE A 261 3.45 5.21 16.24
C PHE A 261 4.46 4.73 15.19
N LEU A 262 4.72 5.55 14.17
CA LEU A 262 5.58 5.15 13.06
C LEU A 262 7.06 5.22 13.43
N LYS A 263 7.50 6.12 14.33
CA LYS A 263 8.92 6.34 14.68
C LYS A 263 9.85 6.28 13.44
N ALA A 264 9.32 6.79 12.33
CA ALA A 264 9.93 6.77 11.00
C ALA A 264 10.76 8.03 10.85
#